data_AF-A0A848ND13-F1
#
_entry.id   AF-A0A848ND13-F1
#
_cell.length_a   1.000
_cell.length_b   1.000
_cell.length_c   1.000
_cell.angle_alpha   90.00
_cell.angle_beta   90.00
_cell.angle_gamma   90.00
#
_symmetry.space_group_name_H-M   'P 1'
#
loop_
_entity.id
_entity.type
_entity.pdbx_description
1 polymer ?
#
loop_
_entity_poly.entity_id
_entity_poly.type
_entity_poly.pdbx_seq_one_letter_code
_entity_poly.pdbx_strand_id
1 'polypeptide(L)'
;MKTIDNYVPPDAASLRRLQERLGYSDAQMAELAGLDEAVSWSSYIGGPEPRALGRQRLLAMAARLTLDEPAWQGVLAAMREAGARFDYGAPDAAAPAPSPIPAPEQETKFGMLLVSDRGAFHEMEQLREFAHHVHESGASDLVRTARYDSGADLCRFTLAPPRPEDAARRDRVFDAASKTITRFAFDGRVYRGGLPPESDG
;
A
#
# COMPACT_ATOMS: atom_id res chain seq x y z
N MET A 1 -0.33 5.17 -35.12
CA MET A 1 -1.19 4.48 -34.14
C MET A 1 -2.53 4.23 -34.80
N LYS A 2 -3.11 3.01 -34.70
CA LYS A 2 -4.51 2.82 -35.10
C LYS A 2 -5.38 3.44 -34.00
N THR A 3 -6.20 4.43 -34.31
CA THR A 3 -7.08 5.12 -33.36
C THR A 3 -8.51 4.59 -33.46
N ILE A 4 -9.20 4.52 -32.33
CA ILE A 4 -10.65 4.29 -32.29
C ILE A 4 -11.31 5.66 -32.19
N ASP A 5 -11.71 6.19 -33.34
CA ASP A 5 -12.36 7.50 -33.46
C ASP A 5 -13.89 7.37 -33.39
N ASN A 6 -14.57 8.44 -32.97
CA ASN A 6 -16.04 8.49 -32.86
C ASN A 6 -16.65 7.35 -32.02
N TYR A 7 -16.05 7.06 -30.87
CA TYR A 7 -16.55 6.03 -29.96
C TYR A 7 -17.97 6.34 -29.46
N VAL A 8 -18.91 5.45 -29.75
CA VAL A 8 -20.25 5.43 -29.17
C VAL A 8 -20.32 4.27 -28.18
N PRO A 9 -20.63 4.51 -26.89
CA PRO A 9 -20.70 3.44 -25.91
C PRO A 9 -21.87 2.49 -26.20
N PRO A 10 -21.76 1.20 -25.81
CA PRO A 10 -22.89 0.27 -25.87
C PRO A 10 -24.03 0.77 -24.98
N ASP A 11 -25.26 0.63 -25.46
CA ASP A 11 -26.45 0.95 -24.68
C ASP A 11 -26.72 -0.10 -23.59
N ALA A 12 -27.57 0.26 -22.63
CA ALA A 12 -27.93 -0.60 -21.51
C ALA A 12 -28.54 -1.95 -21.95
N ALA A 13 -29.28 -1.96 -23.06
CA ALA A 13 -29.87 -3.18 -23.62
C ALA A 13 -28.79 -4.12 -24.19
N SER A 14 -27.77 -3.59 -24.86
CA SER A 14 -26.64 -4.35 -25.38
C SER A 14 -25.79 -4.93 -24.27
N LEU A 15 -25.56 -4.16 -23.19
CA LEU A 15 -24.85 -4.64 -22.02
C LEU A 15 -25.62 -5.74 -21.27
N ARG A 16 -26.96 -5.62 -21.17
CA ARG A 16 -27.80 -6.69 -20.62
C ARG A 16 -27.72 -7.97 -21.45
N ARG A 17 -27.82 -7.88 -22.78
CA ARG A 17 -27.66 -9.05 -23.67
C ARG A 17 -26.28 -9.69 -23.56
N LEU A 18 -25.23 -8.88 -23.38
CA LEU A 18 -23.88 -9.38 -23.14
C LEU A 18 -23.83 -10.21 -21.85
N GLN A 19 -24.34 -9.67 -20.75
CA GLN A 19 -24.40 -10.36 -19.47
C GLN A 19 -25.18 -11.68 -19.56
N GLU A 20 -26.37 -11.64 -20.16
CA GLU A 20 -27.23 -12.82 -20.36
C GLU A 20 -26.50 -13.90 -21.19
N ARG A 21 -25.82 -13.51 -22.27
CA ARG A 21 -25.06 -14.44 -23.12
C ARG A 21 -23.88 -15.09 -22.39
N LEU A 22 -23.27 -14.38 -21.45
CA LEU A 22 -22.18 -14.90 -20.61
C LEU A 22 -22.71 -15.75 -19.44
N GLY A 23 -23.99 -15.61 -19.08
CA GLY A 23 -24.56 -16.23 -17.89
C GLY A 23 -23.99 -15.66 -16.59
N TYR A 24 -23.48 -14.43 -16.62
CA TYR A 24 -22.78 -13.81 -15.50
C TYR A 24 -23.73 -13.06 -14.57
N SER A 25 -23.46 -13.14 -13.27
CA SER A 25 -24.06 -12.26 -12.25
C SER A 25 -23.54 -10.83 -12.36
N ASP A 26 -24.23 -9.88 -11.73
CA ASP A 26 -23.79 -8.48 -11.64
C ASP A 26 -22.38 -8.34 -11.05
N ALA A 27 -22.03 -9.18 -10.06
CA ALA A 27 -20.71 -9.20 -9.46
C ALA A 27 -19.64 -9.67 -10.46
N GLN A 28 -19.90 -10.74 -11.21
CA GLN A 28 -18.99 -11.24 -12.24
C GLN A 28 -18.82 -10.24 -13.39
N MET A 29 -19.88 -9.51 -13.75
CA MET A 29 -19.77 -8.43 -14.74
C MET A 29 -19.00 -7.22 -14.21
N ALA A 30 -19.19 -6.86 -12.94
CA ALA A 30 -18.41 -5.79 -12.29
C ALA A 30 -16.91 -6.13 -12.23
N GLU A 31 -16.59 -7.39 -11.91
CA GLU A 31 -15.22 -7.92 -11.93
C GLU A 31 -14.63 -7.89 -13.35
N LEU A 32 -15.35 -8.42 -14.35
CA LEU A 32 -14.93 -8.40 -15.74
C LEU A 32 -14.66 -6.96 -16.25
N ALA A 33 -15.46 -6.01 -15.80
CA ALA A 33 -15.36 -4.61 -16.15
C ALA A 33 -14.34 -3.81 -15.30
N GLY A 34 -13.72 -4.44 -14.29
CA GLY A 34 -12.81 -3.76 -13.37
C GLY A 34 -13.44 -2.53 -12.72
N LEU A 35 -14.65 -2.69 -12.18
CA LEU A 35 -15.35 -1.61 -11.47
C LEU A 35 -14.83 -1.48 -10.03
N ASP A 36 -14.75 -0.25 -9.54
CA ASP A 36 -14.49 0.04 -8.12
C ASP A 36 -15.64 -0.48 -7.25
N GLU A 37 -15.38 -0.80 -5.98
CA GLU A 37 -16.39 -1.33 -5.04
C GLU A 37 -17.63 -0.43 -4.90
N ALA A 38 -17.47 0.87 -5.08
CA ALA A 38 -18.55 1.85 -5.01
C ALA A 38 -19.46 1.90 -6.26
N VAL A 39 -19.12 1.16 -7.33
CA VAL A 39 -19.82 1.22 -8.62
C VAL A 39 -20.42 -0.14 -8.97
N SER A 40 -21.75 -0.22 -8.97
CA SER A 40 -22.46 -1.45 -9.34
C SER A 40 -22.60 -1.60 -10.86
N TRP A 41 -22.57 -2.85 -11.34
CA TRP A 41 -22.88 -3.17 -12.73
C TRP A 41 -24.31 -2.74 -13.13
N SER A 42 -25.27 -2.82 -12.20
CA SER A 42 -26.66 -2.39 -12.41
C SER A 42 -26.79 -0.93 -12.84
N SER A 43 -25.82 -0.06 -12.50
CA SER A 43 -25.79 1.34 -12.94
C SER A 43 -25.54 1.52 -14.44
N TYR A 44 -25.05 0.49 -15.14
CA TYR A 44 -24.80 0.49 -16.59
C TYR A 44 -25.93 -0.14 -17.40
N ILE A 45 -26.69 -1.06 -16.79
CA ILE A 45 -27.77 -1.80 -17.47
C ILE A 45 -29.17 -1.32 -17.12
N GLY A 46 -29.34 -0.48 -16.09
CA GLY A 46 -30.65 -0.05 -15.59
C GLY A 46 -30.70 1.41 -15.16
N GLY A 47 -31.88 1.82 -14.65
CA GLY A 47 -32.17 3.19 -14.25
C GLY A 47 -32.66 4.09 -15.40
N PRO A 48 -33.20 5.28 -15.08
CA PRO A 48 -33.67 6.25 -16.08
C PRO A 48 -32.52 6.86 -16.89
N GLU A 49 -31.31 6.94 -16.31
CA GLU A 49 -30.08 7.41 -16.97
C GLU A 49 -28.92 6.44 -16.69
N PRO A 50 -28.78 5.38 -17.51
CA PRO A 50 -27.68 4.42 -17.37
C PRO A 50 -26.32 5.08 -17.61
N ARG A 51 -25.32 4.66 -16.84
CA ARG A 51 -23.93 5.10 -17.03
C ARG A 51 -23.37 4.61 -18.36
N ALA A 52 -22.63 5.47 -19.05
CA ALA A 52 -21.90 5.09 -20.25
C ALA A 52 -20.63 4.30 -19.91
N LEU A 53 -20.38 3.19 -20.62
CA LEU A 53 -19.16 2.42 -20.48
C LEU A 53 -18.01 3.06 -21.28
N GLY A 54 -16.93 3.45 -20.60
CA GLY A 54 -15.77 4.07 -21.24
C GLY A 54 -15.02 3.13 -22.18
N ARG A 55 -14.47 3.67 -23.27
CA ARG A 55 -13.78 2.91 -24.33
C ARG A 55 -12.67 1.99 -23.82
N GLN A 56 -11.83 2.46 -22.90
CA GLN A 56 -10.71 1.66 -22.38
C GLN A 56 -11.21 0.45 -21.58
N ARG A 57 -12.30 0.64 -20.82
CA ARG A 57 -12.93 -0.43 -20.05
C ARG A 57 -13.56 -1.47 -20.98
N LEU A 58 -14.30 -1.04 -22.00
CA LEU A 58 -14.84 -1.97 -22.99
C LEU A 58 -13.73 -2.73 -23.74
N LEU A 59 -12.62 -2.07 -24.07
CA LEU A 59 -11.47 -2.71 -24.70
C LEU A 59 -10.87 -3.79 -23.79
N ALA A 60 -10.66 -3.49 -22.50
CA ALA A 60 -10.16 -4.46 -21.54
C ALA A 60 -11.11 -5.67 -21.38
N MET A 61 -12.42 -5.42 -21.25
CA MET A 61 -13.43 -6.48 -21.21
C MET A 61 -13.39 -7.34 -22.47
N ALA A 62 -13.36 -6.72 -23.66
CA ALA A 62 -13.32 -7.42 -24.93
C ALA A 62 -12.04 -8.23 -25.10
N ALA A 63 -10.89 -7.71 -24.67
CA ALA A 63 -9.63 -8.43 -24.67
C ALA A 63 -9.72 -9.67 -23.76
N ARG A 64 -10.25 -9.53 -22.54
CA ARG A 64 -10.35 -10.65 -21.59
C ARG A 64 -11.29 -11.76 -22.08
N LEU A 65 -12.33 -11.42 -22.84
CA LEU A 65 -13.29 -12.36 -23.42
C LEU A 65 -12.83 -13.03 -24.72
N THR A 66 -11.86 -12.46 -25.43
CA THR A 66 -11.46 -12.93 -26.76
C THR A 66 -10.05 -13.52 -26.82
N LEU A 67 -9.14 -13.09 -25.95
CA LEU A 67 -7.80 -13.64 -25.86
C LEU A 67 -7.82 -14.98 -25.13
N ASP A 68 -7.09 -15.95 -25.67
CA ASP A 68 -6.78 -17.18 -24.95
C ASP A 68 -5.75 -16.92 -23.84
N GLU A 69 -5.54 -17.91 -22.98
CA GLU A 69 -4.64 -17.76 -21.84
C GLU A 69 -3.21 -17.37 -22.25
N PRO A 70 -2.57 -18.00 -23.27
CA PRO A 70 -1.24 -17.58 -23.72
C PRO A 70 -1.17 -16.13 -24.21
N ALA A 71 -2.14 -15.69 -25.04
CA ALA A 71 -2.14 -14.32 -25.54
C ALA A 71 -2.40 -13.31 -24.42
N TRP A 72 -3.27 -13.65 -23.47
CA TRP A 72 -3.52 -12.84 -22.30
C TRP A 72 -2.27 -12.68 -21.41
N GLN A 73 -1.54 -13.77 -21.14
CA GLN A 73 -0.26 -13.71 -20.44
C GLN A 73 0.76 -12.83 -21.16
N GLY A 74 0.75 -12.83 -22.50
CA GLY A 74 1.56 -11.91 -23.31
C GLY A 74 1.25 -10.44 -23.06
N VAL A 75 -0.04 -10.08 -22.92
CA VAL A 75 -0.44 -8.71 -22.56
C VAL A 75 0.09 -8.32 -21.18
N LEU A 76 -0.05 -9.20 -20.18
CA LEU A 76 0.45 -8.93 -18.83
C LEU A 76 1.97 -8.79 -18.79
N ALA A 77 2.70 -9.60 -19.55
CA ALA A 77 4.14 -9.50 -19.68
C ALA A 77 4.56 -8.16 -20.31
N ALA A 78 3.89 -7.73 -21.39
CA ALA A 78 4.15 -6.44 -22.03
C ALA A 78 3.87 -5.26 -21.07
N MET A 79 2.83 -5.36 -20.23
CA MET A 79 2.57 -4.35 -19.19
C MET A 79 3.72 -4.29 -18.17
N ARG A 80 4.23 -5.44 -17.73
CA ARG A 80 5.38 -5.51 -16.81
C ARG A 80 6.67 -4.97 -17.44
N GLU A 81 6.91 -5.28 -18.71
CA GLU A 81 8.04 -4.76 -19.49
C GLU A 81 7.98 -3.22 -19.61
N ALA A 82 6.77 -2.67 -19.77
CA ALA A 82 6.54 -1.22 -19.74
C ALA A 82 6.67 -0.60 -18.32
N GLY A 83 6.95 -1.40 -17.29
CA GLY A 83 7.21 -0.94 -15.92
C GLY A 83 6.02 -1.05 -14.96
N ALA A 84 4.88 -1.60 -15.39
CA ALA A 84 3.73 -1.79 -14.50
C ALA A 84 4.00 -2.87 -13.45
N ARG A 85 3.54 -2.64 -12.21
CA ARG A 85 3.59 -3.60 -11.09
C ARG A 85 2.18 -3.90 -10.63
N PHE A 86 1.81 -5.17 -10.62
CA PHE A 86 0.47 -5.62 -10.23
C PHE A 86 0.49 -7.13 -9.92
N ASP A 87 -0.42 -7.53 -9.04
CA ASP A 87 -0.77 -8.93 -8.80
C ASP A 87 -1.82 -9.39 -9.83
N TYR A 88 -1.74 -10.65 -10.27
CA TYR A 88 -2.69 -11.22 -11.23
C TYR A 88 -2.98 -12.68 -10.88
N GLY A 89 -4.26 -13.00 -10.60
CA GLY A 89 -4.74 -14.33 -10.22
C GLY A 89 -6.22 -14.29 -9.79
N ALA A 90 -6.86 -15.46 -9.68
CA ALA A 90 -8.24 -15.54 -9.19
C ALA A 90 -8.29 -15.28 -7.66
N PRO A 91 -9.33 -14.61 -7.14
CA PRO A 91 -9.49 -14.42 -5.69
C PRO A 91 -9.64 -15.74 -4.91
N ASP A 92 -9.92 -16.86 -5.59
CA ASP A 92 -10.17 -18.19 -5.00
C ASP A 92 -9.10 -19.25 -5.33
N ALA A 93 -8.04 -18.87 -6.07
CA ALA A 93 -6.79 -19.58 -5.92
C ALA A 93 -6.27 -19.14 -4.55
N ALA A 94 -6.59 -19.92 -3.50
CA ALA A 94 -6.15 -19.73 -2.13
C ALA A 94 -4.85 -18.94 -2.17
N ALA A 95 -4.94 -17.66 -1.74
CA ALA A 95 -3.79 -16.78 -1.74
C ALA A 95 -2.59 -17.61 -1.30
N PRO A 96 -1.43 -17.60 -1.98
CA PRO A 96 -0.23 -18.10 -1.34
C PRO A 96 -0.26 -17.45 0.04
N ALA A 97 -0.29 -18.30 1.09
CA ALA A 97 -0.59 -17.87 2.46
C ALA A 97 0.01 -16.49 2.65
N PRO A 98 -0.80 -15.46 3.01
CA PRO A 98 -0.43 -14.06 2.87
C PRO A 98 1.04 -13.95 3.19
N SER A 99 1.88 -13.57 2.20
CA SER A 99 3.34 -13.55 2.32
C SER A 99 3.65 -13.29 3.77
N PRO A 100 4.21 -14.28 4.51
CA PRO A 100 4.03 -14.39 5.96
C PRO A 100 4.12 -13.00 6.50
N ILE A 101 3.03 -12.46 7.11
CA ILE A 101 3.00 -11.10 7.71
C ILE A 101 4.41 -10.91 8.23
N PRO A 102 5.24 -10.02 7.65
CA PRO A 102 6.67 -10.17 7.80
C PRO A 102 6.90 -10.20 9.30
N ALA A 103 7.37 -11.36 9.76
CA ALA A 103 7.26 -11.70 11.16
C ALA A 103 7.93 -10.57 11.93
N PRO A 104 7.37 -10.11 13.06
CA PRO A 104 7.90 -8.97 13.76
C PRO A 104 9.42 -9.10 13.89
N GLU A 105 10.13 -8.23 13.18
CA GLU A 105 11.58 -8.33 13.06
C GLU A 105 12.18 -7.63 14.26
N GLN A 106 13.12 -8.29 14.92
CA GLN A 106 13.77 -7.77 16.11
C GLN A 106 15.28 -7.79 15.91
N GLU A 107 15.91 -6.65 16.13
CA GLU A 107 17.35 -6.49 16.06
C GLU A 107 17.84 -5.79 17.33
N THR A 108 18.93 -6.28 17.93
CA THR A 108 19.60 -5.54 19.00
C THR A 108 20.76 -4.77 18.42
N LYS A 109 20.75 -3.44 18.58
CA LYS A 109 21.78 -2.54 18.05
C LYS A 109 22.15 -1.48 19.06
N PHE A 110 23.45 -1.33 19.34
CA PHE A 110 24.00 -0.42 20.37
C PHE A 110 23.35 -0.55 21.76
N GLY A 111 22.85 -1.75 22.11
CA GLY A 111 22.14 -1.99 23.38
C GLY A 111 20.64 -1.64 23.36
N MET A 112 20.11 -1.15 22.24
CA MET A 112 18.68 -0.89 22.03
C MET A 112 18.02 -2.07 21.32
N LEU A 113 16.83 -2.47 21.77
CA LEU A 113 16.00 -3.42 21.05
C LEU A 113 15.15 -2.68 19.99
N LEU A 114 15.42 -2.94 18.72
CA LEU A 114 14.66 -2.42 17.58
C LEU A 114 13.60 -3.46 17.21
N VAL A 115 12.34 -3.03 17.09
CA VAL A 115 11.22 -3.92 16.78
C VAL A 115 10.40 -3.33 15.63
N SER A 116 10.34 -4.04 14.51
CA SER A 116 9.43 -3.75 13.41
C SER A 116 8.21 -4.68 13.54
N ASP A 117 7.02 -4.11 13.77
CA ASP A 117 5.81 -4.92 14.04
C ASP A 117 5.33 -5.71 12.84
N ARG A 118 5.74 -5.28 11.66
CA ARG A 118 5.35 -5.88 10.38
C ARG A 118 6.56 -6.27 9.53
N GLY A 119 7.76 -6.33 10.12
CA GLY A 119 9.03 -6.69 9.47
C GLY A 119 9.29 -5.95 8.14
N ALA A 120 8.81 -4.71 8.02
CA ALA A 120 8.93 -3.96 6.78
C ALA A 120 10.36 -3.38 6.68
N PHE A 121 11.01 -3.59 5.54
CA PHE A 121 12.40 -3.15 5.32
C PHE A 121 12.63 -1.67 5.69
N HIS A 122 11.71 -0.79 5.28
CA HIS A 122 11.82 0.64 5.58
C HIS A 122 11.63 0.98 7.07
N GLU A 123 10.88 0.17 7.84
CA GLU A 123 10.75 0.34 9.29
C GLU A 123 12.09 0.03 9.96
N MET A 124 12.69 -1.10 9.59
CA MET A 124 13.97 -1.52 10.14
C MET A 124 15.10 -0.54 9.79
N GLU A 125 15.13 -0.01 8.57
CA GLU A 125 16.11 1.03 8.19
C GLU A 125 15.93 2.31 9.03
N GLN A 126 14.70 2.81 9.21
CA GLN A 126 14.44 3.97 10.06
C GLN A 126 14.84 3.71 11.53
N LEU A 127 14.55 2.52 12.06
CA LEU A 127 14.95 2.14 13.42
C LEU A 127 16.47 2.03 13.56
N ARG A 128 17.18 1.52 12.54
CA ARG A 128 18.65 1.45 12.53
C ARG A 128 19.26 2.85 12.45
N GLU A 129 18.71 3.73 11.62
CA GLU A 129 19.18 5.11 11.49
C GLU A 129 18.97 5.90 12.79
N PHE A 130 17.80 5.76 13.41
CA PHE A 130 17.52 6.26 14.75
C PHE A 130 18.56 5.76 15.76
N ALA A 131 18.81 4.44 15.78
CA ALA A 131 19.77 3.83 16.69
C ALA A 131 21.19 4.41 16.51
N HIS A 132 21.61 4.64 15.27
CA HIS A 132 22.88 5.31 14.98
C HIS A 132 22.93 6.73 15.57
N HIS A 133 21.91 7.56 15.33
CA HIS A 133 21.87 8.92 15.85
C HIS A 133 21.85 8.98 17.40
N VAL A 134 21.13 8.07 18.05
CA VAL A 134 21.11 7.97 19.51
C VAL A 134 22.47 7.53 20.06
N HIS A 135 23.16 6.63 19.36
CA HIS A 135 24.51 6.19 19.72
C HIS A 135 25.55 7.29 19.60
N GLU A 136 25.58 8.00 18.47
CA GLU A 136 26.50 9.12 18.24
C GLU A 136 26.31 10.24 19.26
N SER A 137 25.09 10.43 19.76
CA SER A 137 24.77 11.43 20.79
C SER A 137 25.02 10.96 22.23
N GLY A 138 25.47 9.71 22.43
CA GLY A 138 25.83 9.14 23.72
C GLY A 138 24.64 8.82 24.63
N ALA A 139 23.49 8.46 24.05
CA ALA A 139 22.23 8.24 24.78
C ALA A 139 21.61 6.84 24.58
N SER A 140 22.32 5.88 24.00
CA SER A 140 21.78 4.53 23.67
C SER A 140 21.24 3.76 24.87
N ASP A 141 21.88 3.87 26.04
CA ASP A 141 21.47 3.24 27.30
C ASP A 141 20.13 3.75 27.84
N LEU A 142 19.65 4.91 27.35
CA LEU A 142 18.34 5.45 27.72
C LEU A 142 17.19 4.82 26.94
N VAL A 143 17.45 4.19 25.79
CA VAL A 143 16.42 3.56 24.97
C VAL A 143 16.49 2.06 25.18
N ARG A 144 15.47 1.49 25.84
CA ARG A 144 15.36 0.04 25.98
C ARG A 144 14.82 -0.59 24.71
N THR A 145 13.76 0.02 24.16
CA THR A 145 13.09 -0.48 22.96
C THR A 145 12.64 0.68 22.08
N ALA A 146 12.85 0.56 20.77
CA ALA A 146 12.21 1.38 19.75
C ALA A 146 11.36 0.44 18.88
N ARG A 147 10.03 0.63 18.92
CA ARG A 147 9.07 -0.23 18.23
C ARG A 147 8.30 0.56 17.20
N TYR A 148 8.37 0.16 15.93
CA TYR A 148 7.68 0.81 14.83
C TYR A 148 6.50 -0.05 14.36
N ASP A 149 5.33 0.57 14.22
CA ASP A 149 4.16 -0.01 13.54
C ASP A 149 3.79 0.83 12.31
N SER A 150 4.12 0.36 11.09
CA SER A 150 3.71 1.06 9.85
C SER A 150 2.21 1.08 9.63
N GLY A 151 1.44 0.20 10.27
CA GLY A 151 -0.01 0.24 10.21
C GLY A 151 -0.60 1.48 10.85
N ALA A 152 -0.02 1.90 11.97
CA ALA A 152 -0.40 3.12 12.67
C ALA A 152 0.44 4.34 12.27
N ASP A 153 1.49 4.13 11.46
CA ASP A 153 2.54 5.11 11.16
C ASP A 153 3.03 5.76 12.45
N LEU A 154 3.50 4.94 13.39
CA LEU A 154 3.87 5.41 14.72
C LEU A 154 4.98 4.56 15.34
N CYS A 155 6.10 5.21 15.64
CA CYS A 155 7.15 4.63 16.48
C CYS A 155 6.90 4.92 17.96
N ARG A 156 7.12 3.94 18.83
CA ARG A 156 7.01 4.08 20.29
C ARG A 156 8.33 3.70 20.94
N PHE A 157 8.78 4.55 21.85
CA PHE A 157 10.00 4.31 22.62
C PHE A 157 9.67 3.86 24.04
N THR A 158 10.37 2.83 24.50
CA THR A 158 10.45 2.48 25.92
C THR A 158 11.78 2.96 26.44
N LEU A 159 11.74 4.01 27.26
CA LEU A 159 12.94 4.62 27.83
C LEU A 159 13.26 4.00 29.20
N ALA A 160 14.53 4.06 29.60
CA ALA A 160 14.95 3.77 30.95
C ALA A 160 14.24 4.71 31.94
N PRO A 161 14.04 4.29 33.21
CA PRO A 161 13.43 5.13 34.23
C PRO A 161 14.15 6.49 34.30
N PRO A 162 13.40 7.61 34.35
CA PRO A 162 13.99 8.93 34.31
C PRO A 162 14.83 9.19 35.56
N ARG A 163 16.08 9.61 35.37
CA ARG A 163 16.95 10.15 36.43
C ARG A 163 17.20 11.63 36.17
N PRO A 164 17.39 12.47 37.22
CA PRO A 164 17.58 13.91 37.06
C PRO A 164 18.74 14.29 36.13
N GLU A 165 19.82 13.50 36.14
CA GLU A 165 21.00 13.69 35.29
C GLU A 165 20.77 13.38 33.79
N ASP A 166 19.70 12.66 33.45
CA ASP A 166 19.43 12.18 32.10
C ASP A 166 18.65 13.19 31.24
N ALA A 167 18.19 14.32 31.79
CA ALA A 167 17.34 15.29 31.09
C ALA A 167 17.93 15.74 29.73
N ALA A 168 19.17 16.25 29.74
CA ALA A 168 19.85 16.71 28.52
C ALA A 168 20.18 15.57 27.54
N ARG A 169 20.21 14.31 28.01
CA ARG A 169 20.46 13.13 27.18
C ARG A 169 19.16 12.64 26.55
N ARG A 170 18.02 12.78 27.24
CA ARG A 170 16.69 12.50 26.71
C ARG A 170 16.32 13.44 25.57
N ASP A 171 16.70 14.71 25.66
CA ASP A 171 16.52 15.67 24.56
C ASP A 171 17.25 15.20 23.29
N ARG A 172 18.43 14.58 23.42
CA ARG A 172 19.15 14.01 22.27
C ARG A 172 18.44 12.81 21.66
N VAL A 173 17.78 11.98 22.48
CA VAL A 173 16.93 10.88 21.98
C VAL A 173 15.75 11.45 21.21
N PHE A 174 15.13 12.50 21.74
CA PHE A 174 14.06 13.21 21.05
C PHE A 174 14.53 13.79 19.71
N ASP A 175 15.68 14.46 19.67
CA ASP A 175 16.27 15.03 18.46
C ASP A 175 16.60 13.95 17.41
N ALA A 176 17.14 12.82 17.84
CA ALA A 176 17.38 11.67 16.98
C ALA A 176 16.08 11.13 16.36
N ALA A 177 15.03 10.98 17.18
CA ALA A 177 13.71 10.57 16.70
C ALA A 177 13.11 11.60 15.73
N SER A 178 13.24 12.89 16.03
CA SER A 178 12.72 13.97 15.18
C SER A 178 13.38 14.00 13.79
N LYS A 179 14.65 13.61 13.68
CA LYS A 179 15.37 13.57 12.41
C LYS A 179 15.04 12.34 11.56
N THR A 180 14.86 11.20 12.21
CA THR A 180 14.87 9.88 11.54
C THR A 180 13.49 9.24 11.43
N ILE A 181 12.54 9.65 12.28
CA ILE A 181 11.22 9.03 12.38
C ILE A 181 10.12 10.04 12.06
N THR A 182 9.33 9.75 11.03
CA THR A 182 8.24 10.61 10.56
C THR A 182 7.19 10.90 11.63
N ARG A 183 6.87 9.91 12.48
CA ARG A 183 5.89 10.07 13.54
C ARG A 183 6.19 9.16 14.73
N PHE A 184 6.30 9.74 15.92
CA PHE A 184 6.74 9.02 17.10
C PHE A 184 6.07 9.48 18.39
N ALA A 185 5.93 8.56 19.34
CA ALA A 185 5.45 8.84 20.68
C ALA A 185 6.60 9.01 21.66
N PHE A 186 6.64 10.14 22.36
CA PHE A 186 7.63 10.47 23.37
C PHE A 186 6.92 11.13 24.57
N ASP A 187 7.21 10.69 25.80
CA ASP A 187 6.60 11.23 27.02
C ASP A 187 5.06 11.39 27.00
N GLY A 188 4.38 10.39 26.43
CA GLY A 188 2.92 10.33 26.36
C GLY A 188 2.30 11.25 25.30
N ARG A 189 3.10 11.91 24.47
CA ARG A 189 2.65 12.76 23.36
C ARG A 189 3.14 12.20 22.03
N VAL A 190 2.42 12.51 20.95
CA VAL A 190 2.80 12.12 19.58
C VAL A 190 3.35 13.35 18.86
N TYR A 191 4.51 13.18 18.24
CA TYR A 191 5.24 14.19 17.48
C TYR A 191 5.36 13.74 16.02
N ARG A 192 5.53 14.71 15.12
CA ARG A 192 5.95 14.45 13.74
C ARG A 192 7.41 14.87 13.59
N GLY A 193 8.23 13.96 13.10
CA GLY A 193 9.60 14.20 12.68
C GLY A 193 9.73 14.06 11.16
N GLY A 194 10.97 13.93 10.70
CA GLY A 194 11.35 14.08 9.31
C GLY A 194 11.42 15.57 8.94
N LEU A 195 12.44 15.95 8.17
CA LEU A 195 12.34 17.18 7.37
C LEU A 195 11.05 17.07 6.53
N PRO A 196 10.24 18.13 6.40
CA PRO A 196 9.18 18.13 5.39
C PRO A 196 9.82 17.72 4.06
N PRO A 197 9.19 16.84 3.24
CA PRO A 197 9.66 16.66 1.88
C PRO A 197 9.79 18.05 1.27
N GLU A 198 10.95 18.34 0.68
CA GLU A 198 11.11 19.58 -0.09
C GLU A 198 9.87 19.72 -0.96
N SER A 199 9.17 20.83 -0.77
CA SER A 199 8.03 21.17 -1.61
C SER A 199 8.57 21.24 -3.03
N ASP A 200 8.23 20.26 -3.86
CA ASP A 200 8.49 20.29 -5.29
C ASP A 200 7.94 21.62 -5.83
N GLY A 201 8.86 22.54 -6.12
CA GLY A 201 8.61 23.79 -6.84
C GLY A 201 8.74 23.59 -8.34
#